data_AF-A0A972SX80-F1
#
_entry.id   AF-A0A972SX80-F1
#
_cell.length_a   1.000
_cell.length_b   1.000
_cell.length_c   1.000
_cell.angle_alpha   90.00
_cell.angle_beta   90.00
_cell.angle_gamma   90.00
#
_symmetry.space_group_name_H-M   'P 1'
#
loop_
_entity.id
_entity.type
_entity.pdbx_description
1 polymer ?
#
loop_
_entity_poly.entity_id
_entity_poly.type
_entity_poly.pdbx_seq_one_letter_code
_entity_poly.pdbx_strand_id
1 'polypeptide(L)'
;MKAKKSSNQRYNTLLARDVLQVQTAHLKKSFELAESSMVAEKVASFTNEAIRHWEEGQEMRRLNPGELLLEHDGERFVLPLLDQRVIQKIKNDVSVKAVKRELEMLQYERLREVNPDASLEDLWELTNQTDLTLRRGKKETPVPEKPLAAHEIKPLIRTMEHEEIPLEVLKPTIDLLVEQWGLRPGQAEGMAMLAGKLYTWCCPREKELQPGQLVWLAHGTKKSRRADPRLFSPVVLTLLTAKEQEISLASRTDLKKLKLSQIERITAEAWRQDGVLTTVDLEWILGIPPTLIRELLEDYQEHFGIILPTAGTVLDMGRTLTHKALVVEMALDGMTTHEIARRIYHTPEAVDNYLRLFDRVLLLCYYQVPIPAMPRITGHSKGLLEEHLALVEKHFPNQESMEAYLGNRGVKLEQSS
;
A
#
# COMPACT_ATOMS: atom_id res chain seq x y z
N MET A 1 26.54 10.66 24.93
CA MET A 1 25.64 11.30 23.94
C MET A 1 24.84 10.20 23.25
N LYS A 2 23.55 10.06 23.55
CA LYS A 2 22.68 9.07 22.88
C LYS A 2 22.49 9.52 21.43
N ALA A 3 22.88 8.69 20.47
CA ALA A 3 22.60 8.91 19.06
C ALA A 3 21.10 9.19 18.89
N LYS A 4 20.75 10.38 18.39
CA LYS A 4 19.40 10.69 17.92
C LYS A 4 19.06 9.60 16.90
N LYS A 5 18.18 8.65 17.23
CA LYS A 5 17.54 7.81 16.22
C LYS A 5 16.95 8.76 15.19
N SER A 6 17.52 8.77 13.99
CA SER A 6 17.12 9.67 12.91
C SER A 6 15.61 9.57 12.70
N SER A 7 14.88 10.68 12.89
CA SER A 7 13.43 10.73 12.64
C SER A 7 13.07 10.38 11.19
N ASN A 8 14.05 10.39 10.30
CA ASN A 8 13.89 10.13 8.88
C ASN A 8 13.78 8.64 8.54
N GLN A 9 14.22 7.72 9.42
CA GLN A 9 14.19 6.27 9.13
C GLN A 9 12.79 5.76 8.74
N ARG A 10 11.73 6.39 9.26
CA ARG A 10 10.34 6.05 8.94
C ARG A 10 10.03 6.19 7.44
N TYR A 11 10.61 7.18 6.79
CA TYR A 11 10.34 7.49 5.38
C TYR A 11 11.29 6.77 4.41
N ASN A 12 12.21 5.95 4.92
CA ASN A 12 13.16 5.24 4.08
C ASN A 12 12.48 4.29 3.09
N THR A 13 11.26 3.82 3.38
CA THR A 13 10.51 2.97 2.45
C THR A 13 10.12 3.74 1.19
N LEU A 14 9.94 5.06 1.24
CA LEU A 14 9.62 5.89 0.06
C LEU A 14 10.76 5.86 -0.96
N LEU A 15 12.01 5.78 -0.50
CA LEU A 15 13.18 5.64 -1.36
C LEU A 15 13.17 4.35 -2.15
N ALA A 16 12.41 3.33 -1.72
CA ALA A 16 12.30 2.05 -2.40
C ALA A 16 11.22 2.04 -3.50
N ARG A 17 10.42 3.10 -3.60
CA ARG A 17 9.34 3.25 -4.58
C ARG A 17 9.83 3.88 -5.87
N ASP A 18 10.87 3.25 -6.42
CA ASP A 18 11.53 3.67 -7.63
C ASP A 18 11.51 2.52 -8.64
N VAL A 19 11.11 2.83 -9.87
CA VAL A 19 11.04 1.86 -10.98
C VAL A 19 12.42 1.24 -11.22
N LEU A 20 13.48 2.05 -11.11
CA LEU A 20 14.84 1.58 -11.29
C LEU A 20 15.21 0.51 -10.26
N GLN A 21 14.73 0.64 -9.01
CA GLN A 21 14.98 -0.35 -7.96
C GLN A 21 14.21 -1.64 -8.18
N VAL A 22 12.95 -1.54 -8.63
CA VAL A 22 12.14 -2.72 -9.02
C VAL A 22 12.84 -3.46 -10.17
N GLN A 23 13.21 -2.74 -11.24
CA GLN A 23 13.93 -3.30 -12.38
C GLN A 23 15.24 -3.98 -11.97
N THR A 24 16.07 -3.26 -11.21
CA THR A 24 17.37 -3.76 -10.74
C THR A 24 17.22 -5.04 -9.92
N ALA A 25 16.23 -5.10 -9.02
CA ALA A 25 16.02 -6.26 -8.16
C ALA A 25 15.53 -7.49 -8.97
N HIS A 26 14.64 -7.28 -9.95
CA HIS A 26 14.19 -8.36 -10.85
C HIS A 26 15.30 -8.85 -11.78
N LEU A 27 16.10 -7.94 -12.35
CA LEU A 27 17.24 -8.27 -13.21
C LEU A 27 18.30 -9.06 -12.43
N LYS A 28 18.68 -8.61 -11.23
CA LYS A 28 19.66 -9.31 -10.39
C LYS A 28 19.21 -10.74 -10.09
N LYS A 29 17.92 -10.95 -9.82
CA LYS A 29 17.36 -12.29 -9.60
C LYS A 29 17.38 -13.15 -10.86
N SER A 30 16.84 -12.62 -11.95
CA SER A 30 16.55 -13.41 -13.16
C SER A 30 17.82 -13.80 -13.91
N PHE A 31 18.89 -13.02 -13.77
CA PHE A 31 20.19 -13.25 -14.41
C PHE A 31 21.30 -13.63 -13.40
N GLU A 32 20.92 -14.00 -12.17
CA GLU A 32 21.83 -14.48 -11.11
C GLU A 32 23.04 -13.56 -10.86
N LEU A 33 22.81 -12.24 -10.88
CA LEU A 33 23.87 -11.25 -10.70
C LEU A 33 24.17 -11.03 -9.22
N ALA A 34 25.43 -10.73 -8.90
CA ALA A 34 25.84 -10.36 -7.55
C ALA A 34 25.09 -9.11 -7.05
N GLU A 35 24.84 -9.01 -5.73
CA GLU A 35 24.15 -7.87 -5.13
C GLU A 35 24.88 -6.54 -5.37
N SER A 36 26.22 -6.56 -5.47
CA SER A 36 27.06 -5.40 -5.77
C SER A 36 27.15 -5.06 -7.27
N SER A 37 26.54 -5.85 -8.15
CA SER A 37 26.64 -5.65 -9.60
C SER A 37 25.94 -4.35 -10.03
N MET A 38 26.69 -3.51 -10.73
CA MET A 38 26.18 -2.29 -11.37
C MET A 38 25.48 -2.57 -12.71
N VAL A 39 25.67 -3.77 -13.28
CA VAL A 39 25.14 -4.13 -14.61
C VAL A 39 23.63 -4.00 -14.64
N ALA A 40 22.92 -4.53 -13.64
CA ALA A 40 21.46 -4.48 -13.58
C ALA A 40 20.91 -3.04 -13.54
N GLU A 41 21.55 -2.17 -12.77
CA GLU A 41 21.16 -0.76 -12.67
C GLU A 41 21.38 -0.03 -14.00
N LYS A 42 22.48 -0.33 -14.69
CA LYS A 42 22.84 0.32 -15.96
C LYS A 42 21.99 -0.15 -17.12
N VAL A 43 21.71 -1.45 -17.19
CA VAL A 43 20.70 -2.00 -18.11
C VAL A 43 19.38 -1.26 -17.92
N ALA A 44 18.89 -1.17 -16.68
CA ALA A 44 17.61 -0.54 -16.39
C ALA A 44 17.62 0.97 -16.75
N SER A 45 18.66 1.71 -16.36
CA SER A 45 18.81 3.14 -16.69
C SER A 45 18.83 3.38 -18.20
N PHE A 46 19.70 2.69 -18.94
CA PHE A 46 19.82 2.87 -20.39
C PHE A 46 18.56 2.43 -21.12
N THR A 47 17.88 1.39 -20.65
CA THR A 47 16.61 0.94 -21.22
C THR A 47 15.53 2.00 -21.01
N ASN A 48 15.43 2.57 -19.81
CA ASN A 48 14.45 3.61 -19.52
C ASN A 48 14.70 4.88 -20.35
N GLU A 49 15.97 5.27 -20.51
CA GLU A 49 16.37 6.40 -21.36
C GLU A 49 16.00 6.17 -22.83
N ALA A 50 16.28 4.97 -23.37
CA ALA A 50 15.93 4.63 -24.74
C ALA A 50 14.41 4.63 -24.98
N ILE A 51 13.63 4.09 -24.03
CA ILE A 51 12.16 4.11 -24.11
C ILE A 51 11.64 5.55 -24.06
N ARG A 52 12.11 6.38 -23.13
CA ARG A 52 11.68 7.79 -23.04
C ARG A 52 11.97 8.57 -24.31
N HIS A 53 13.17 8.41 -24.88
CA HIS A 53 13.54 9.08 -26.11
C HIS A 53 12.65 8.67 -27.30
N TRP A 54 12.31 7.38 -27.37
CA TRP A 54 11.39 6.86 -28.38
C TRP A 54 9.96 7.41 -28.19
N GLU A 55 9.49 7.49 -26.95
CA GLU A 55 8.15 8.01 -26.61
C GLU A 55 8.02 9.51 -26.88
N GLU A 56 9.05 10.30 -26.59
CA GLU A 56 9.13 11.72 -26.95
C GLU A 56 8.93 11.94 -28.45
N GLY A 57 9.51 11.08 -29.29
CA GLY A 57 9.37 11.13 -30.75
C GLY A 57 7.97 10.75 -31.28
N GLN A 58 7.13 10.12 -30.46
CA GLN A 58 5.77 9.69 -30.82
C GLN A 58 4.67 10.48 -30.11
N GLU A 59 5.02 11.57 -29.42
CA GLU A 59 4.08 12.32 -28.54
C GLU A 59 3.35 11.39 -27.56
N MET A 60 4.06 10.35 -27.10
CA MET A 60 3.56 9.43 -26.09
C MET A 60 4.17 9.81 -24.74
N ARG A 61 3.34 9.78 -23.70
CA ARG A 61 3.79 10.02 -22.33
C ARG A 61 3.34 8.89 -21.41
N ARG A 62 4.29 8.39 -20.62
CA ARG A 62 4.01 7.54 -19.47
C ARG A 62 4.14 8.31 -18.18
N LEU A 63 3.38 7.87 -17.19
CA LEU A 63 3.50 8.38 -15.83
C LEU A 63 4.41 7.46 -15.02
N ASN A 64 5.37 8.07 -14.31
CA ASN A 64 6.18 7.36 -13.34
C ASN A 64 5.35 7.11 -12.06
N PRO A 65 5.62 6.05 -11.28
CA PRO A 65 5.00 5.88 -9.98
C PRO A 65 5.18 7.09 -9.07
N GLY A 66 4.07 7.55 -8.50
CA GLY A 66 3.96 8.75 -7.69
C GLY A 66 3.66 10.03 -8.47
N GLU A 67 3.46 9.96 -9.79
CA GLU A 67 2.89 11.03 -10.59
C GLU A 67 1.36 10.94 -10.61
N LEU A 68 0.68 12.03 -10.25
CA LEU A 68 -0.77 12.17 -10.26
C LEU A 68 -1.19 12.84 -11.57
N LEU A 69 -2.02 12.15 -12.35
CA LEU A 69 -2.68 12.73 -13.53
C LEU A 69 -3.83 13.62 -13.07
N LEU A 70 -3.90 14.83 -13.61
CA LEU A 70 -4.97 15.79 -13.38
C LEU A 70 -5.43 16.38 -14.71
N GLU A 71 -6.56 17.06 -14.67
CA GLU A 71 -7.11 17.77 -15.82
C GLU A 71 -7.61 19.14 -15.36
N HIS A 72 -7.32 20.17 -16.14
CA HIS A 72 -7.80 21.53 -15.94
C HIS A 72 -8.20 22.10 -17.29
N ASP A 73 -9.44 22.59 -17.42
CA ASP A 73 -9.99 23.13 -18.67
C ASP A 73 -9.82 22.21 -19.91
N GLY A 74 -9.86 20.89 -19.69
CA GLY A 74 -9.69 19.87 -20.73
C GLY A 74 -8.22 19.57 -21.08
N GLU A 75 -7.26 20.28 -20.49
CA GLU A 75 -5.83 20.00 -20.61
C GLU A 75 -5.36 19.08 -19.49
N ARG A 76 -4.74 17.96 -19.87
CA ARG A 76 -4.18 16.99 -18.93
C ARG A 76 -2.78 17.40 -18.51
N PHE A 77 -2.53 17.32 -17.20
CA PHE A 77 -1.24 17.65 -16.64
C PHE A 77 -0.89 16.73 -15.48
N VAL A 78 0.37 16.75 -15.07
CA VAL A 78 0.90 15.79 -14.09
C VAL A 78 1.56 16.52 -12.94
N LEU A 79 1.17 16.17 -11.72
CA LEU A 79 1.82 16.63 -10.50
C LEU A 79 2.62 15.51 -9.85
N PRO A 80 3.91 15.71 -9.53
CA PRO A 80 4.68 14.71 -8.82
C PRO A 80 4.30 14.69 -7.34
N LEU A 81 3.61 13.65 -6.87
CA LEU A 81 3.46 13.37 -5.44
C LEU A 81 4.71 12.69 -4.87
N LEU A 82 5.54 12.08 -5.70
CA LEU A 82 6.80 11.46 -5.33
C LEU A 82 7.86 11.79 -6.41
N ASP A 83 8.80 12.69 -6.12
CA ASP A 83 9.96 12.93 -7.01
C ASP A 83 11.23 12.34 -6.38
N GLN A 84 11.90 11.46 -7.13
CA GLN A 84 13.09 10.75 -6.65
C GLN A 84 14.26 11.69 -6.33
N ARG A 85 14.42 12.79 -7.08
CA ARG A 85 15.50 13.77 -6.86
C ARG A 85 15.30 14.49 -5.52
N VAL A 86 14.06 14.83 -5.21
CA VAL A 86 13.70 15.50 -3.96
C VAL A 86 13.79 14.54 -2.77
N ILE A 87 13.27 13.31 -2.91
CA ILE A 87 13.18 12.34 -1.80
C ILE A 87 14.54 11.74 -1.45
N GLN A 88 15.46 11.59 -2.42
CA GLN A 88 16.82 11.13 -2.12
C GLN A 88 17.54 12.02 -1.09
N LYS A 89 17.16 13.30 -0.96
CA LYS A 89 17.72 14.21 0.05
C LYS A 89 17.44 13.77 1.49
N ILE A 90 16.43 12.92 1.72
CA ILE A 90 16.18 12.29 3.03
C ILE A 90 17.39 11.47 3.49
N LYS A 91 18.13 10.83 2.56
CA LYS A 91 19.38 10.09 2.87
C LYS A 91 20.50 11.02 3.35
N ASN A 92 20.47 12.28 2.94
CA ASN A 92 21.48 13.29 3.26
C ASN A 92 21.09 14.12 4.50
N ASP A 93 20.34 13.52 5.43
CA ASP A 93 19.86 14.13 6.68
C ASP A 93 19.00 15.39 6.51
N VAL A 94 18.48 15.67 5.31
CA VAL A 94 17.50 16.75 5.10
C VAL A 94 16.20 16.36 5.78
N SER A 95 15.60 17.33 6.50
CA SER A 95 14.33 17.07 7.20
C SER A 95 13.20 16.79 6.21
N VAL A 96 12.31 15.87 6.56
CA VAL A 96 11.13 15.53 5.74
C VAL A 96 10.25 16.75 5.48
N LYS A 97 10.17 17.70 6.42
CA LYS A 97 9.45 18.97 6.24
C LYS A 97 10.03 19.79 5.09
N ALA A 98 11.36 19.89 5.00
CA ALA A 98 12.02 20.61 3.92
C ALA A 98 11.83 19.89 2.57
N VAL A 99 11.92 18.56 2.55
CA VAL A 99 11.65 17.73 1.36
C VAL A 99 10.22 17.93 0.86
N LYS A 100 9.22 17.92 1.75
CA LYS A 100 7.82 18.20 1.39
C LYS A 100 7.64 19.61 0.82
N ARG A 101 8.31 20.62 1.39
CA ARG A 101 8.24 22.01 0.92
C ARG A 101 8.86 22.16 -0.48
N GLU A 102 9.98 21.49 -0.74
CA GLU A 102 10.59 21.50 -2.07
C GLU A 102 9.70 20.79 -3.10
N LEU A 103 9.08 19.67 -2.72
CA LEU A 103 8.10 18.99 -3.57
C LEU A 103 6.89 19.87 -3.88
N GLU A 104 6.37 20.60 -2.90
CA GLU A 104 5.28 21.56 -3.08
C GLU A 104 5.65 22.68 -4.06
N MET A 105 6.88 23.21 -3.98
CA MET A 105 7.38 24.20 -4.93
C MET A 105 7.41 23.64 -6.36
N LEU A 106 7.90 22.41 -6.54
CA LEU A 106 7.89 21.74 -7.85
C LEU A 106 6.47 21.54 -8.37
N GLN A 107 5.53 21.11 -7.52
CA GLN A 107 4.13 20.95 -7.89
C GLN A 107 3.49 22.29 -8.29
N TYR A 108 3.80 23.36 -7.56
CA TYR A 108 3.28 24.70 -7.85
C TYR A 108 3.80 25.22 -9.19
N GLU A 109 5.10 25.05 -9.47
CA GLU A 109 5.67 25.39 -10.77
C GLU A 109 4.96 24.66 -11.92
N ARG A 110 4.69 23.35 -11.76
CA ARG A 110 3.94 22.55 -12.75
C ARG A 110 2.49 22.99 -12.92
N LEU A 111 1.81 23.36 -11.83
CA LEU A 111 0.45 23.88 -11.92
C LEU A 111 0.43 25.19 -12.71
N ARG A 112 1.42 26.08 -12.49
CA ARG A 112 1.53 27.37 -13.18
C ARG A 112 1.92 27.27 -14.66
N GLU A 113 2.51 26.16 -15.10
CA GLU A 113 2.72 25.89 -16.54
C GLU A 113 1.38 25.79 -17.29
N VAL A 114 0.33 25.29 -16.63
CA VAL A 114 -0.99 25.03 -17.22
C VAL A 114 -2.01 26.12 -16.86
N ASN A 115 -1.94 26.63 -15.62
CA ASN A 115 -2.75 27.73 -15.15
C ASN A 115 -1.84 28.82 -14.55
N PRO A 116 -1.40 29.81 -15.35
CA PRO A 116 -0.48 30.86 -14.91
C PRO A 116 -0.96 31.69 -13.71
N ASP A 117 -2.27 31.79 -13.54
CA ASP A 117 -2.96 32.54 -12.48
C ASP A 117 -3.24 31.69 -11.23
N ALA A 118 -2.90 30.40 -11.23
CA ALA A 118 -3.09 29.51 -10.10
C ALA A 118 -2.34 30.01 -8.85
N SER A 119 -3.03 29.94 -7.73
CA SER A 119 -2.53 30.23 -6.39
C SER A 119 -2.05 28.95 -5.69
N LEU A 120 -1.44 29.11 -4.51
CA LEU A 120 -1.10 27.97 -3.65
C LEU A 120 -2.36 27.28 -3.09
N GLU A 121 -3.47 28.00 -2.91
CA GLU A 121 -4.72 27.38 -2.46
C GLU A 121 -5.25 26.41 -3.52
N ASP A 122 -5.18 26.77 -4.81
CA ASP A 122 -5.56 25.89 -5.92
C ASP A 122 -4.72 24.59 -5.91
N LEU A 123 -3.41 24.70 -5.61
CA LEU A 123 -2.57 23.51 -5.42
C LEU A 123 -3.02 22.68 -4.21
N TRP A 124 -3.32 23.32 -3.08
CA TRP A 124 -3.73 22.62 -1.86
C TRP A 124 -5.07 21.91 -2.01
N GLU A 125 -6.00 22.44 -2.80
CA GLU A 125 -7.24 21.74 -3.17
C GLU A 125 -6.96 20.41 -3.89
N LEU A 126 -5.86 20.32 -4.63
CA LEU A 126 -5.47 19.13 -5.38
C LEU A 126 -4.63 18.15 -4.54
N THR A 127 -3.61 18.63 -3.82
CA THR A 127 -2.59 17.74 -3.23
C THR A 127 -2.50 17.79 -1.70
N ASN A 128 -3.00 18.84 -1.04
CA ASN A 128 -2.77 19.07 0.38
C ASN A 128 -3.92 19.82 1.08
N GLN A 129 -5.12 19.22 1.09
CA GLN A 129 -6.34 19.85 1.60
C GLN A 129 -6.31 20.16 3.11
N THR A 130 -5.30 19.68 3.84
CA THR A 130 -5.10 20.01 5.26
C THR A 130 -4.63 21.44 5.50
N ASP A 131 -4.01 22.07 4.50
CA ASP A 131 -3.48 23.44 4.61
C ASP A 131 -4.52 24.51 4.22
N LEU A 132 -5.70 24.10 3.75
CA LEU A 132 -6.83 24.99 3.48
C LEU A 132 -7.35 25.64 4.76
N THR A 133 -7.89 26.87 4.62
CA THR A 133 -8.47 27.62 5.74
C THR A 133 -9.85 27.06 6.10
N LEU A 134 -9.87 26.08 7.01
CA LEU A 134 -11.10 25.39 7.40
C LEU A 134 -11.67 25.88 8.73
N ARG A 135 -12.98 26.10 8.78
CA ARG A 135 -13.69 26.39 10.04
C ARG A 135 -13.73 25.16 10.94
N ARG A 136 -13.91 25.38 12.24
CA ARG A 136 -14.21 24.28 13.16
C ARG A 136 -15.60 23.74 12.82
N GLY A 137 -15.67 22.49 12.37
CA GLY A 137 -16.93 21.83 12.04
C GLY A 137 -17.72 21.41 13.29
N LYS A 138 -18.95 20.96 13.07
CA LYS A 138 -19.77 20.32 14.11
C LYS A 138 -19.09 19.04 14.60
N LYS A 139 -19.36 18.67 15.86
CA LYS A 139 -18.88 17.41 16.46
C LYS A 139 -19.74 16.25 15.93
N GLU A 140 -19.52 15.91 14.67
CA GLU A 140 -20.14 14.78 13.97
C GLU A 140 -19.08 13.75 13.62
N THR A 141 -19.45 12.48 13.62
CA THR A 141 -18.58 11.39 13.18
C THR A 141 -18.35 11.53 11.68
N PRO A 142 -17.09 11.54 11.20
CA PRO A 142 -16.78 11.84 9.80
C PRO A 142 -16.98 10.63 8.87
N VAL A 143 -17.91 9.74 9.20
CA VAL A 143 -18.12 8.47 8.50
C VAL A 143 -19.17 8.67 7.39
N PRO A 144 -18.97 8.12 6.18
CA PRO A 144 -19.99 8.16 5.13
C PRO A 144 -21.27 7.43 5.56
N GLU A 145 -22.40 7.67 4.86
CA GLU A 145 -23.67 7.02 5.18
C GLU A 145 -23.64 5.50 4.94
N LYS A 146 -22.85 5.06 3.96
CA LYS A 146 -22.69 3.66 3.59
C LYS A 146 -21.23 3.38 3.24
N PRO A 147 -20.73 2.17 3.52
CA PRO A 147 -19.40 1.79 3.07
C PRO A 147 -19.40 1.67 1.55
N LEU A 148 -18.25 1.95 0.96
CA LEU A 148 -17.97 1.76 -0.45
C LEU A 148 -18.17 0.29 -0.81
N ALA A 149 -18.84 0.03 -1.93
CA ALA A 149 -18.98 -1.30 -2.50
C ALA A 149 -17.64 -1.76 -3.10
N ALA A 150 -16.67 -2.11 -2.27
CA ALA A 150 -15.29 -2.41 -2.69
C ALA A 150 -15.18 -3.53 -3.74
N HIS A 151 -16.15 -4.44 -3.78
CA HIS A 151 -16.23 -5.52 -4.76
C HIS A 151 -16.65 -5.04 -6.16
N GLU A 152 -17.32 -3.89 -6.26
CA GLU A 152 -17.70 -3.27 -7.53
C GLU A 152 -16.54 -2.48 -8.15
N ILE A 153 -15.50 -2.19 -7.37
CA ILE A 153 -14.30 -1.49 -7.84
C ILE A 153 -13.55 -2.40 -8.83
N LYS A 154 -13.41 -1.89 -10.06
CA LYS A 154 -12.62 -2.49 -11.13
C LYS A 154 -11.42 -1.59 -11.38
N PRO A 155 -10.34 -1.72 -10.60
CA PRO A 155 -9.13 -0.96 -10.88
C PRO A 155 -8.49 -1.44 -12.18
N LEU A 156 -7.66 -0.59 -12.77
CA LEU A 156 -6.84 -0.97 -13.91
C LEU A 156 -5.74 -1.93 -13.44
N ILE A 157 -5.96 -3.24 -13.62
CA ILE A 157 -4.99 -4.28 -13.25
C ILE A 157 -3.81 -4.23 -14.25
N ARG A 158 -2.59 -4.22 -13.71
CA ARG A 158 -1.35 -4.11 -14.49
C ARG A 158 -0.65 -5.46 -14.58
N THR A 159 -0.48 -5.99 -15.79
CA THR A 159 0.17 -7.29 -16.07
C THR A 159 1.45 -7.12 -16.88
N MET A 160 2.39 -8.06 -16.74
CA MET A 160 3.67 -8.06 -17.49
C MET A 160 3.60 -8.77 -18.85
N GLU A 161 2.42 -9.11 -19.34
CA GLU A 161 2.23 -10.08 -20.43
C GLU A 161 2.32 -9.49 -21.85
N HIS A 162 2.40 -8.17 -22.01
CA HIS A 162 2.41 -7.54 -23.33
C HIS A 162 3.75 -6.90 -23.66
N GLU A 163 4.32 -7.28 -24.82
CA GLU A 163 5.47 -6.60 -25.41
C GLU A 163 5.00 -5.31 -26.08
N GLU A 164 5.09 -4.20 -25.35
CA GLU A 164 4.74 -2.88 -25.85
C GLU A 164 5.92 -2.13 -26.49
N ILE A 165 7.17 -2.55 -26.23
CA ILE A 165 8.38 -1.86 -26.69
C ILE A 165 9.02 -2.64 -27.84
N PRO A 166 9.13 -2.06 -29.05
CA PRO A 166 9.80 -2.70 -30.18
C PRO A 166 11.29 -2.95 -29.88
N LEU A 167 11.84 -4.06 -30.39
CA LEU A 167 13.25 -4.40 -30.17
C LEU A 167 14.20 -3.36 -30.77
N GLU A 168 13.77 -2.68 -31.84
CA GLU A 168 14.48 -1.59 -32.49
C GLU A 168 14.78 -0.43 -31.53
N VAL A 169 13.88 -0.17 -30.58
CA VAL A 169 14.05 0.87 -29.53
C VAL A 169 15.15 0.46 -28.55
N LEU A 170 15.27 -0.83 -28.26
CA LEU A 170 16.24 -1.37 -27.31
C LEU A 170 17.62 -1.61 -27.94
N LYS A 171 17.70 -1.69 -29.26
CA LYS A 171 18.94 -2.00 -29.99
C LYS A 171 20.14 -1.11 -29.60
N PRO A 172 20.01 0.23 -29.52
CA PRO A 172 21.13 1.08 -29.08
C PRO A 172 21.62 0.73 -27.67
N THR A 173 20.69 0.39 -26.76
CA THR A 173 21.02 -0.05 -25.40
C THR A 173 21.73 -1.40 -25.41
N ILE A 174 21.27 -2.35 -26.23
CA ILE A 174 21.88 -3.68 -26.36
C ILE A 174 23.32 -3.56 -26.87
N ASP A 175 23.53 -2.80 -27.95
CA ASP A 175 24.85 -2.57 -28.54
C ASP A 175 25.80 -1.93 -27.52
N LEU A 176 25.33 -0.90 -26.80
CA LEU A 176 26.08 -0.24 -25.72
C LEU A 176 26.50 -1.22 -24.60
N LEU A 177 25.60 -2.12 -24.19
CA LEU A 177 25.86 -3.11 -23.14
C LEU A 177 26.87 -4.18 -23.59
N VAL A 178 26.84 -4.56 -24.87
CA VAL A 178 27.82 -5.51 -25.43
C VAL A 178 29.19 -4.84 -25.52
N GLU A 179 29.26 -3.64 -26.11
CA GLU A 179 30.52 -2.96 -26.40
C GLU A 179 31.23 -2.41 -25.15
N GLN A 180 30.47 -1.76 -24.25
CA GLN A 180 31.06 -1.04 -23.11
C GLN A 180 30.98 -1.81 -21.79
N TRP A 181 30.03 -2.72 -21.65
CA TRP A 181 29.82 -3.50 -20.42
C TRP A 181 30.23 -4.97 -20.56
N GLY A 182 30.59 -5.41 -21.77
CA GLY A 182 31.12 -6.76 -22.01
C GLY A 182 30.08 -7.87 -21.86
N LEU A 183 28.78 -7.55 -21.96
CA LEU A 183 27.72 -8.57 -21.90
C LEU A 183 27.71 -9.40 -23.20
N ARG A 184 27.32 -10.66 -23.09
CA ARG A 184 27.03 -11.48 -24.27
C ARG A 184 25.78 -10.92 -24.97
N PRO A 185 25.70 -10.90 -26.32
CA PRO A 185 24.55 -10.32 -27.04
C PRO A 185 23.19 -10.83 -26.55
N GLY A 186 22.99 -12.15 -26.45
CA GLY A 186 21.73 -12.71 -25.97
C GLY A 186 21.42 -12.40 -24.50
N GLN A 187 22.44 -12.17 -23.67
CA GLN A 187 22.24 -11.72 -22.29
C GLN A 187 21.84 -10.24 -22.25
N ALA A 188 22.50 -9.38 -23.02
CA ALA A 188 22.17 -7.95 -23.11
C ALA A 188 20.73 -7.75 -23.63
N GLU A 189 20.36 -8.47 -24.68
CA GLU A 189 19.00 -8.48 -25.24
C GLU A 189 17.96 -8.92 -24.21
N GLY A 190 18.14 -10.10 -23.59
CA GLY A 190 17.21 -10.59 -22.58
C GLY A 190 17.07 -9.66 -21.38
N MET A 191 18.17 -9.03 -20.96
CA MET A 191 18.18 -8.06 -19.87
C MET A 191 17.44 -6.76 -20.24
N ALA A 192 17.68 -6.21 -21.43
CA ALA A 192 17.00 -5.01 -21.93
C ALA A 192 15.50 -5.26 -22.13
N MET A 193 15.12 -6.40 -22.71
CA MET A 193 13.71 -6.78 -22.87
C MET A 193 12.99 -6.91 -21.53
N LEU A 194 13.60 -7.59 -20.55
CA LEU A 194 13.01 -7.69 -19.21
C LEU A 194 12.91 -6.32 -18.53
N ALA A 195 13.93 -5.47 -18.66
CA ALA A 195 13.91 -4.11 -18.15
C ALA A 195 12.77 -3.30 -18.78
N GLY A 196 12.57 -3.39 -20.09
CA GLY A 196 11.47 -2.73 -20.81
C GLY A 196 10.08 -3.23 -20.37
N LYS A 197 9.91 -4.54 -20.18
CA LYS A 197 8.67 -5.12 -19.62
C LYS A 197 8.38 -4.60 -18.22
N LEU A 198 9.40 -4.51 -17.37
CA LEU A 198 9.24 -3.97 -16.01
C LEU A 198 8.98 -2.46 -15.99
N TYR A 199 9.60 -1.70 -16.90
CA TYR A 199 9.33 -0.27 -17.05
C TYR A 199 7.88 -0.04 -17.46
N THR A 200 7.43 -0.72 -18.51
CA THR A 200 6.05 -0.60 -19.01
C THR A 200 5.03 -1.10 -18.01
N TRP A 201 5.32 -2.13 -17.21
CA TRP A 201 4.46 -2.58 -16.12
C TRP A 201 4.28 -1.51 -15.04
N CYS A 202 5.38 -0.89 -14.61
CA CYS A 202 5.38 0.14 -13.57
C CYS A 202 4.85 1.51 -14.04
N CYS A 203 5.00 1.84 -15.33
CA CYS A 203 4.70 3.15 -15.88
C CYS A 203 3.58 3.05 -16.94
N PRO A 204 2.32 3.34 -16.60
CA PRO A 204 1.24 3.36 -17.59
C PRO A 204 1.37 4.56 -18.51
N ARG A 205 0.77 4.44 -19.69
CA ARG A 205 0.54 5.57 -20.60
C ARG A 205 -0.52 6.48 -19.99
N GLU A 206 -0.39 7.77 -20.25
CA GLU A 206 -1.35 8.77 -19.80
C GLU A 206 -2.79 8.46 -20.24
N LYS A 207 -2.97 7.87 -21.42
CA LYS A 207 -4.28 7.48 -21.96
C LYS A 207 -4.94 6.31 -21.24
N GLU A 208 -4.18 5.50 -20.51
CA GLU A 208 -4.71 4.40 -19.70
C GLU A 208 -5.32 4.89 -18.38
N LEU A 209 -4.94 6.09 -17.94
CA LEU A 209 -5.36 6.67 -16.68
C LEU A 209 -6.49 7.69 -16.87
N GLN A 210 -7.32 7.78 -15.84
CA GLN A 210 -8.30 8.86 -15.70
C GLN A 210 -7.71 10.00 -14.85
N PRO A 211 -8.15 11.25 -15.07
CA PRO A 211 -7.82 12.36 -14.19
C PRO A 211 -8.14 12.04 -12.72
N GLY A 212 -7.23 12.44 -11.82
CA GLY A 212 -7.26 12.13 -10.40
C GLY A 212 -6.64 10.77 -10.02
N GLN A 213 -6.15 10.01 -10.99
CA GLN A 213 -5.44 8.75 -10.75
C GLN A 213 -3.92 8.90 -10.73
N LEU A 214 -3.27 8.06 -9.94
CA LEU A 214 -1.82 7.88 -9.93
C LEU A 214 -1.46 6.40 -9.94
N VAL A 215 -0.23 6.08 -10.32
CA VAL A 215 0.35 4.77 -10.02
C VAL A 215 1.21 4.85 -8.79
N TRP A 216 1.11 3.87 -7.91
CA TRP A 216 1.92 3.76 -6.71
C TRP A 216 2.57 2.39 -6.61
N LEU A 217 3.83 2.34 -6.19
CA LEU A 217 4.50 1.09 -5.84
C LEU A 217 4.12 0.68 -4.41
N ALA A 218 3.07 -0.13 -4.31
CA ALA A 218 2.53 -0.64 -3.04
C ALA A 218 3.19 -1.97 -2.67
N HIS A 219 3.20 -2.34 -1.37
CA HIS A 219 3.72 -3.65 -0.98
C HIS A 219 2.78 -4.75 -1.48
N GLY A 220 3.31 -5.82 -2.03
CA GLY A 220 2.53 -6.98 -2.44
C GLY A 220 1.92 -7.70 -1.23
N THR A 221 0.79 -8.37 -1.45
CA THR A 221 0.06 -9.13 -0.42
C THR A 221 0.82 -10.35 0.10
N LYS A 222 1.88 -10.78 -0.57
CA LYS A 222 2.71 -11.93 -0.16
C LYS A 222 3.67 -11.53 0.97
N LYS A 223 3.52 -12.18 2.13
CA LYS A 223 4.40 -11.98 3.30
C LYS A 223 5.87 -12.29 2.97
N SER A 224 6.75 -11.33 3.22
CA SER A 224 8.21 -11.52 3.20
C SER A 224 8.85 -10.92 4.45
N ARG A 225 9.93 -11.52 4.92
CA ARG A 225 10.70 -11.07 6.09
C ARG A 225 11.59 -9.85 5.81
N ARG A 226 11.73 -9.40 4.55
CA ARG A 226 12.56 -8.25 4.15
C ARG A 226 11.80 -7.35 3.17
N ALA A 227 12.09 -6.03 3.23
CA ALA A 227 11.68 -5.05 2.21
C ALA A 227 12.47 -5.33 0.92
N ASP A 228 12.01 -6.32 0.17
CA ASP A 228 12.55 -6.70 -1.13
C ASP A 228 11.81 -5.89 -2.19
N PRO A 229 12.49 -5.05 -2.99
CA PRO A 229 11.84 -4.23 -4.01
C PRO A 229 11.02 -5.02 -5.04
N ARG A 230 11.31 -6.32 -5.23
CA ARG A 230 10.50 -7.23 -6.08
C ARG A 230 9.11 -7.50 -5.54
N LEU A 231 8.86 -7.12 -4.29
CA LEU A 231 7.56 -7.24 -3.65
C LEU A 231 6.72 -6.00 -3.86
N PHE A 232 7.23 -4.94 -4.50
CA PHE A 232 6.37 -3.84 -4.89
C PHE A 232 5.52 -4.23 -6.09
N SER A 233 4.22 -3.96 -5.98
CA SER A 233 3.26 -4.07 -7.08
C SER A 233 2.83 -2.67 -7.49
N PRO A 234 2.89 -2.30 -8.79
CA PRO A 234 2.33 -1.06 -9.29
C PRO A 234 0.81 -1.16 -9.22
N VAL A 235 0.20 -0.30 -8.41
CA VAL A 235 -1.24 -0.20 -8.26
C VAL A 235 -1.72 1.17 -8.74
N VAL A 236 -2.80 1.18 -9.51
CA VAL A 236 -3.48 2.40 -9.91
C VAL A 236 -4.44 2.82 -8.80
N LEU A 237 -4.29 4.04 -8.30
CA LEU A 237 -5.08 4.60 -7.20
C LEU A 237 -5.81 5.86 -7.67
N THR A 238 -7.09 5.97 -7.33
CA THR A 238 -7.92 7.16 -7.58
C THR A 238 -7.87 8.06 -6.36
N LEU A 239 -6.94 9.02 -6.34
CA LEU A 239 -6.77 9.95 -5.22
C LEU A 239 -7.91 10.98 -5.17
N LEU A 240 -8.26 11.55 -6.31
CA LEU A 240 -9.35 12.50 -6.45
C LEU A 240 -10.32 12.01 -7.51
N THR A 241 -11.61 12.18 -7.25
CA THR A 241 -12.65 12.03 -8.27
C THR A 241 -13.10 13.40 -8.77
N ALA A 242 -13.66 13.47 -9.98
CA ALA A 242 -14.23 14.71 -10.51
C ALA A 242 -15.24 15.36 -9.52
N LYS A 243 -16.09 14.54 -8.89
CA LYS A 243 -17.03 15.00 -7.87
C LYS A 243 -16.34 15.61 -6.66
N GLU A 244 -15.22 15.04 -6.21
CA GLU A 244 -14.48 15.56 -5.05
C GLU A 244 -13.71 16.85 -5.37
N GLN A 245 -13.29 17.04 -6.62
CA GLN A 245 -12.68 18.29 -7.08
C GLN A 245 -13.68 19.46 -7.09
N GLU A 246 -14.98 19.17 -7.25
CA GLU A 246 -16.04 20.18 -7.19
C GLU A 246 -16.49 20.50 -5.75
N ILE A 247 -16.10 19.70 -4.76
CA ILE A 247 -16.52 19.89 -3.36
C ILE A 247 -15.69 20.99 -2.72
N SER A 248 -16.34 22.10 -2.36
CA SER A 248 -15.73 23.12 -1.50
C SER A 248 -15.68 22.65 -0.05
N LEU A 249 -14.46 22.53 0.49
CA LEU A 249 -14.21 22.17 1.88
C LEU A 249 -14.35 23.39 2.78
N ALA A 250 -15.46 23.47 3.54
CA ALA A 250 -15.71 24.60 4.45
C ALA A 250 -15.24 24.33 5.89
N SER A 251 -15.17 23.06 6.31
CA SER A 251 -14.88 22.68 7.68
C SER A 251 -13.92 21.51 7.82
N ARG A 252 -13.30 21.39 9.01
CA ARG A 252 -12.46 20.23 9.36
C ARG A 252 -13.23 18.90 9.35
N THR A 253 -14.54 18.92 9.55
CA THR A 253 -15.36 17.71 9.48
C THR A 253 -15.50 17.24 8.04
N ASP A 254 -15.64 18.17 7.09
CA ASP A 254 -15.71 17.86 5.66
C ASP A 254 -14.39 17.27 5.15
N LEU A 255 -13.27 17.85 5.59
CA LEU A 255 -11.93 17.30 5.32
C LEU A 255 -11.81 15.86 5.85
N LYS A 256 -12.23 15.58 7.08
CA LYS A 256 -12.19 14.22 7.63
C LYS A 256 -13.04 13.24 6.82
N LYS A 257 -14.25 13.66 6.40
CA LYS A 257 -15.15 12.85 5.55
C LYS A 257 -14.49 12.54 4.20
N LEU A 258 -13.93 13.55 3.55
CA LEU A 258 -13.18 13.39 2.29
C LEU A 258 -12.02 12.42 2.48
N LYS A 259 -11.18 12.63 3.49
CA LYS A 259 -9.99 11.81 3.74
C LYS A 259 -10.36 10.37 4.06
N LEU A 260 -11.44 10.14 4.80
CA LEU A 260 -11.91 8.78 5.06
C LEU A 260 -12.39 8.07 3.78
N SER A 261 -13.15 8.76 2.94
CA SER A 261 -13.57 8.22 1.64
C SER A 261 -12.37 7.93 0.72
N GLN A 262 -11.36 8.80 0.71
CA GLN A 262 -10.10 8.57 0.00
C GLN A 262 -9.37 7.34 0.54
N ILE A 263 -9.19 7.20 1.86
CA ILE A 263 -8.54 6.04 2.49
C ILE A 263 -9.26 4.74 2.11
N GLU A 264 -10.58 4.71 2.26
CA GLU A 264 -11.40 3.55 1.91
C GLU A 264 -11.20 3.15 0.44
N ARG A 265 -11.29 4.11 -0.48
CA ARG A 265 -11.12 3.87 -1.92
C ARG A 265 -9.73 3.37 -2.28
N ILE A 266 -8.67 4.10 -1.91
CA ILE A 266 -7.31 3.75 -2.34
C ILE A 266 -6.81 2.46 -1.71
N THR A 267 -7.24 2.13 -0.47
CA THR A 267 -6.88 0.84 0.14
C THR A 267 -7.60 -0.32 -0.53
N ALA A 268 -8.88 -0.17 -0.85
CA ALA A 268 -9.64 -1.17 -1.60
C ALA A 268 -9.10 -1.37 -3.02
N GLU A 269 -8.78 -0.29 -3.75
CA GLU A 269 -8.16 -0.34 -5.08
C GLU A 269 -6.80 -1.03 -5.06
N ALA A 270 -5.94 -0.71 -4.08
CA ALA A 270 -4.66 -1.38 -3.91
C ALA A 270 -4.86 -2.88 -3.68
N TRP A 271 -5.76 -3.25 -2.76
CA TRP A 271 -6.04 -4.64 -2.41
C TRP A 271 -6.53 -5.47 -3.61
N ARG A 272 -7.40 -4.88 -4.43
CA ARG A 272 -7.90 -5.49 -5.68
C ARG A 272 -6.82 -5.72 -6.74
N GLN A 273 -5.64 -5.11 -6.57
CA GLN A 273 -4.46 -5.24 -7.44
C GLN A 273 -3.30 -5.97 -6.74
N ASP A 274 -3.60 -6.79 -5.74
CA ASP A 274 -2.63 -7.54 -4.94
C ASP A 274 -1.57 -6.66 -4.24
N GLY A 275 -1.93 -5.40 -3.95
CA GLY A 275 -1.11 -4.44 -3.25
C GLY A 275 -1.73 -3.97 -1.93
N VAL A 276 -0.89 -3.50 -1.01
CA VAL A 276 -1.31 -2.91 0.27
C VAL A 276 -0.49 -1.69 0.62
N LEU A 277 -1.17 -0.69 1.20
CA LEU A 277 -0.59 0.60 1.55
C LEU A 277 -0.17 0.63 3.02
N THR A 278 1.05 1.07 3.29
CA THR A 278 1.54 1.31 4.65
C THR A 278 1.00 2.64 5.20
N THR A 279 1.06 2.85 6.51
CA THR A 279 0.72 4.16 7.10
C THR A 279 1.59 5.29 6.56
N VAL A 280 2.83 5.01 6.13
CA VAL A 280 3.72 5.99 5.49
C VAL A 280 3.23 6.34 4.08
N ASP A 281 2.69 5.37 3.35
CA ASP A 281 2.06 5.62 2.04
C ASP A 281 0.86 6.54 2.18
N LEU A 282 -0.05 6.20 3.10
CA LEU A 282 -1.25 7.00 3.35
C LEU A 282 -0.90 8.42 3.80
N GLU A 283 0.08 8.59 4.70
CA GLU A 283 0.52 9.93 5.14
C GLU A 283 1.12 10.76 4.01
N TRP A 284 1.88 10.10 3.12
CA TRP A 284 2.53 10.80 2.02
C TRP A 284 1.52 11.19 0.92
N ILE A 285 0.68 10.24 0.49
CA ILE A 285 -0.31 10.42 -0.57
C ILE A 285 -1.41 11.42 -0.14
N LEU A 286 -1.89 11.33 1.10
CA LEU A 286 -3.05 12.11 1.55
C LEU A 286 -2.70 13.40 2.28
N GLY A 287 -1.42 13.61 2.62
CA GLY A 287 -0.96 14.80 3.36
C GLY A 287 -1.34 14.84 4.84
N ILE A 288 -1.98 13.79 5.38
CA ILE A 288 -2.50 13.77 6.77
C ILE A 288 -1.55 13.07 7.76
N PRO A 289 -1.51 13.52 9.03
CA PRO A 289 -0.67 12.91 10.04
C PRO A 289 -1.12 11.48 10.40
N PRO A 290 -0.21 10.62 10.87
CA PRO A 290 -0.52 9.23 11.21
C PRO A 290 -1.54 9.09 12.34
N THR A 291 -1.62 10.08 13.23
CA THR A 291 -2.62 10.13 14.30
C THR A 291 -4.02 10.26 13.73
N LEU A 292 -4.20 11.09 12.70
CA LEU A 292 -5.50 11.26 12.03
C LEU A 292 -5.84 10.04 11.19
N ILE A 293 -4.87 9.44 10.48
CA ILE A 293 -5.10 8.17 9.75
C ILE A 293 -5.63 7.10 10.71
N ARG A 294 -4.99 6.95 11.88
CA ARG A 294 -5.41 6.00 12.89
C ARG A 294 -6.83 6.28 13.39
N GLU A 295 -7.12 7.53 13.75
CA GLU A 295 -8.46 7.97 14.19
C GLU A 295 -9.52 7.61 13.14
N LEU A 296 -9.29 7.93 11.86
CA LEU A 296 -10.23 7.64 10.79
C LEU A 296 -10.44 6.13 10.56
N LEU A 297 -9.37 5.32 10.66
CA LEU A 297 -9.47 3.87 10.55
C LEU A 297 -10.26 3.25 11.72
N GLU A 298 -10.05 3.76 12.94
CA GLU A 298 -10.78 3.36 14.14
C GLU A 298 -12.27 3.75 14.03
N ASP A 299 -12.58 5.01 13.67
CA ASP A 299 -13.94 5.49 13.46
C ASP A 299 -14.71 4.65 12.42
N TYR A 300 -14.05 4.32 11.30
CA TYR A 300 -14.65 3.51 10.23
C TYR A 300 -14.91 2.07 10.70
N GLN A 301 -13.96 1.49 11.45
CA GLN A 301 -14.11 0.17 12.02
C GLN A 301 -15.25 0.13 13.05
N GLU A 302 -15.34 1.10 13.94
CA GLU A 302 -16.40 1.16 14.96
C GLU A 302 -17.79 1.33 14.33
N HIS A 303 -17.89 2.12 13.27
CA HIS A 303 -19.17 2.43 12.64
C HIS A 303 -19.69 1.29 11.75
N PHE A 304 -18.82 0.69 10.93
CA PHE A 304 -19.21 -0.33 9.97
C PHE A 304 -18.85 -1.76 10.38
N GLY A 305 -18.01 -1.95 11.39
CA GLY A 305 -17.43 -3.26 11.70
C GLY A 305 -16.58 -3.82 10.56
N ILE A 306 -16.01 -2.95 9.71
CA ILE A 306 -15.18 -3.30 8.55
C ILE A 306 -13.76 -2.83 8.81
N ILE A 307 -12.77 -3.70 8.56
CA ILE A 307 -11.35 -3.36 8.69
C ILE A 307 -10.79 -3.09 7.29
N LEU A 308 -10.28 -1.89 7.03
CA LEU A 308 -9.71 -1.55 5.73
C LEU A 308 -8.35 -2.25 5.48
N PRO A 309 -8.04 -2.65 4.22
CA PRO A 309 -6.86 -3.42 3.88
C PRO A 309 -5.59 -2.57 3.80
N THR A 310 -5.03 -2.26 4.97
CA THR A 310 -3.70 -1.64 5.07
C THR A 310 -2.60 -2.71 5.15
N ALA A 311 -1.36 -2.35 4.85
CA ALA A 311 -0.22 -3.25 5.05
C ALA A 311 -0.08 -3.70 6.50
N GLY A 312 -0.50 -2.87 7.47
CA GLY A 312 -0.48 -3.20 8.88
C GLY A 312 -1.44 -4.34 9.24
N THR A 313 -2.63 -4.35 8.64
CA THR A 313 -3.67 -5.36 8.90
C THR A 313 -3.43 -6.63 8.08
N VAL A 314 -3.18 -6.50 6.78
CA VAL A 314 -3.04 -7.64 5.85
C VAL A 314 -1.74 -8.41 6.06
N LEU A 315 -0.60 -7.71 6.15
CA LEU A 315 0.71 -8.36 6.26
C LEU A 315 1.06 -8.70 7.71
N ASP A 316 0.17 -8.44 8.67
CA ASP A 316 0.46 -8.47 10.11
C ASP A 316 1.72 -7.64 10.48
N MET A 317 2.01 -6.57 9.73
CA MET A 317 3.13 -5.66 10.01
C MET A 317 2.80 -4.68 11.14
N GLY A 318 1.53 -4.57 11.51
CA GLY A 318 1.03 -3.74 12.61
C GLY A 318 1.14 -4.44 13.97
N ARG A 319 1.14 -3.62 15.03
CA ARG A 319 1.01 -4.11 16.43
C ARG A 319 -0.44 -4.42 16.81
N THR A 320 -1.40 -4.10 15.96
CA THR A 320 -2.82 -4.34 16.20
C THR A 320 -3.04 -5.84 16.23
N LEU A 321 -3.06 -6.42 17.43
CA LEU A 321 -3.53 -7.78 17.68
C LEU A 321 -5.07 -7.80 17.75
N THR A 322 -5.69 -6.62 17.83
CA THR A 322 -7.13 -6.36 17.92
C THR A 322 -7.96 -6.84 16.73
N HIS A 323 -7.41 -6.89 15.50
CA HIS A 323 -8.17 -7.44 14.36
C HIS A 323 -8.35 -8.95 14.44
N LYS A 324 -7.43 -9.66 15.11
CA LYS A 324 -7.55 -11.11 15.34
C LYS A 324 -8.64 -11.42 16.34
N ALA A 325 -8.74 -10.60 17.38
CA ALA A 325 -9.86 -10.66 18.31
C ALA A 325 -11.19 -10.43 17.60
N LEU A 326 -11.26 -9.44 16.71
CA LEU A 326 -12.47 -9.18 15.93
C LEU A 326 -12.86 -10.35 15.01
N VAL A 327 -11.91 -11.03 14.39
CA VAL A 327 -12.17 -12.25 13.60
C VAL A 327 -12.86 -13.32 14.42
N VAL A 328 -12.39 -13.55 15.66
CA VAL A 328 -12.98 -14.52 16.56
C VAL A 328 -14.38 -14.09 16.98
N GLU A 329 -14.57 -12.82 17.36
CA GLU A 329 -15.89 -12.28 17.72
C GLU A 329 -16.91 -12.46 16.58
N MET A 330 -16.55 -12.10 15.33
CA MET A 330 -17.44 -12.30 14.18
C MET A 330 -17.80 -13.78 13.95
N ALA A 331 -16.86 -14.70 14.18
CA ALA A 331 -17.12 -16.13 14.04
C ALA A 331 -18.02 -16.66 15.17
N LEU A 332 -17.88 -16.13 16.39
CA LEU A 332 -18.76 -16.45 17.53
C LEU A 332 -20.17 -15.91 17.30
N ASP A 333 -20.31 -14.76 16.63
CA ASP A 333 -21.59 -14.20 16.18
C ASP A 333 -22.25 -14.98 15.03
N GLY A 334 -21.62 -16.06 14.56
CA GLY A 334 -22.16 -16.97 13.56
C GLY A 334 -21.83 -16.62 12.10
N MET A 335 -20.95 -15.64 11.84
CA MET A 335 -20.49 -15.38 10.48
C MET A 335 -19.60 -16.52 9.97
N THR A 336 -19.76 -16.86 8.69
CA THR A 336 -18.92 -17.85 8.01
C THR A 336 -17.52 -17.30 7.74
N THR A 337 -16.52 -18.19 7.60
CA THR A 337 -15.15 -17.80 7.21
C THR A 337 -15.14 -16.90 5.96
N HIS A 338 -15.99 -17.18 4.97
CA HIS A 338 -16.08 -16.39 3.74
C HIS A 338 -16.66 -14.99 3.97
N GLU A 339 -17.66 -14.85 4.82
CA GLU A 339 -18.24 -13.55 5.18
C GLU A 339 -17.23 -12.69 5.94
N ILE A 340 -16.54 -13.28 6.92
CA ILE A 340 -15.48 -12.62 7.68
C ILE A 340 -14.37 -12.19 6.73
N ALA A 341 -13.87 -13.11 5.89
CA ALA A 341 -12.82 -12.84 4.92
C ALA A 341 -13.14 -11.66 4.00
N ARG A 342 -14.39 -11.59 3.49
CA ARG A 342 -14.87 -10.45 2.69
C ARG A 342 -14.93 -9.16 3.52
N ARG A 343 -15.40 -9.23 4.76
CA ARG A 343 -15.59 -8.06 5.64
C ARG A 343 -14.28 -7.43 6.12
N ILE A 344 -13.22 -8.21 6.26
CA ILE A 344 -11.91 -7.73 6.74
C ILE A 344 -10.83 -7.73 5.67
N TYR A 345 -11.18 -7.96 4.40
CA TYR A 345 -10.25 -8.03 3.27
C TYR A 345 -9.09 -9.00 3.52
N HIS A 346 -9.42 -10.22 3.93
CA HIS A 346 -8.47 -11.31 4.11
C HIS A 346 -8.83 -12.48 3.20
N THR A 347 -7.87 -13.39 3.01
CA THR A 347 -8.19 -14.67 2.37
C THR A 347 -8.89 -15.59 3.39
N PRO A 348 -9.79 -16.49 2.96
CA PRO A 348 -10.42 -17.45 3.85
C PRO A 348 -9.40 -18.27 4.64
N GLU A 349 -8.26 -18.62 4.03
CA GLU A 349 -7.18 -19.37 4.69
C GLU A 349 -6.54 -18.57 5.82
N ALA A 350 -6.40 -17.25 5.67
CA ALA A 350 -5.88 -16.39 6.73
C ALA A 350 -6.86 -16.33 7.91
N VAL A 351 -8.16 -16.21 7.64
CA VAL A 351 -9.23 -16.25 8.66
C VAL A 351 -9.23 -17.59 9.39
N ASP A 352 -9.20 -18.71 8.65
CA ASP A 352 -9.16 -20.05 9.23
C ASP A 352 -7.94 -20.26 10.13
N ASN A 353 -6.77 -19.71 9.77
CA ASN A 353 -5.58 -19.80 10.61
C ASN A 353 -5.75 -19.07 11.95
N TYR A 354 -6.46 -17.93 11.98
CA TYR A 354 -6.79 -17.26 13.24
C TYR A 354 -7.79 -18.05 14.08
N LEU A 355 -8.83 -18.59 13.44
CA LEU A 355 -9.84 -19.41 14.13
C LEU A 355 -9.24 -20.69 14.69
N ARG A 356 -8.34 -21.36 13.96
CA ARG A 356 -7.60 -22.54 14.44
C ARG A 356 -6.72 -22.23 15.65
N LEU A 357 -6.10 -21.05 15.70
CA LEU A 357 -5.32 -20.65 16.87
C LEU A 357 -6.23 -20.46 18.09
N PHE A 358 -7.38 -19.79 17.91
CA PHE A 358 -8.36 -19.63 18.97
C PHE A 358 -8.87 -20.99 19.48
N ASP A 359 -9.25 -21.90 18.59
CA ASP A 359 -9.71 -23.25 18.95
C ASP A 359 -8.64 -24.01 19.74
N ARG A 360 -7.36 -23.88 19.37
CA ARG A 360 -6.24 -24.47 20.14
C ARG A 360 -6.12 -23.87 21.54
N VAL A 361 -6.23 -22.55 21.67
CA VAL A 361 -6.17 -21.88 22.98
C VAL A 361 -7.34 -22.30 23.86
N LEU A 362 -8.55 -22.37 23.29
CA LEU A 362 -9.75 -22.85 23.99
C LEU A 362 -9.57 -24.30 24.49
N LEU A 363 -9.03 -25.18 23.65
CA LEU A 363 -8.72 -26.57 24.03
C LEU A 363 -7.70 -26.63 25.19
N LEU A 364 -6.65 -25.81 25.15
CA LEU A 364 -5.65 -25.75 26.23
C LEU A 364 -6.26 -25.23 27.54
N CYS A 365 -7.21 -24.30 27.46
CA CYS A 365 -7.96 -23.83 28.63
C CYS A 365 -8.86 -24.93 29.20
N TYR A 366 -9.55 -25.66 28.33
CA TYR A 366 -10.41 -26.77 28.72
C TYR A 366 -9.65 -27.85 29.50
N TYR A 367 -8.45 -28.23 29.03
CA TYR A 367 -7.57 -29.17 29.73
C TYR A 367 -6.74 -28.55 30.87
N GLN A 368 -7.04 -27.32 31.27
CA GLN A 368 -6.40 -26.61 32.39
C GLN A 368 -4.86 -26.54 32.26
N VAL A 369 -4.36 -26.44 31.02
CA VAL A 369 -2.92 -26.31 30.77
C VAL A 369 -2.42 -24.99 31.35
N PRO A 370 -1.31 -24.97 32.12
CA PRO A 370 -0.80 -23.73 32.68
C PRO A 370 -0.43 -22.69 31.59
N ILE A 371 -0.90 -21.46 31.75
CA ILE A 371 -0.62 -20.33 30.82
C ILE A 371 0.88 -20.19 30.47
N PRO A 372 1.84 -20.35 31.42
CA PRO A 372 3.27 -20.26 31.09
C PRO A 372 3.78 -21.34 30.12
N ALA A 373 3.09 -22.48 30.00
CA ALA A 373 3.45 -23.57 29.11
C ALA A 373 2.88 -23.39 27.68
N MET A 374 1.79 -22.64 27.54
CA MET A 374 1.09 -22.44 26.26
C MET A 374 1.97 -21.87 25.13
N PRO A 375 2.90 -20.90 25.36
CA PRO A 375 3.79 -20.42 24.30
C PRO A 375 4.66 -21.53 23.68
N ARG A 376 5.11 -22.50 24.49
CA ARG A 376 5.93 -23.62 24.01
C ARG A 376 5.10 -24.62 23.18
N ILE A 377 3.85 -24.82 23.56
CA ILE A 377 2.93 -25.77 22.89
C ILE A 377 2.43 -25.18 21.57
N THR A 378 2.06 -23.90 21.59
CA THR A 378 1.43 -23.23 20.44
C THR A 378 2.45 -22.63 19.48
N GLY A 379 3.69 -22.37 19.92
CA GLY A 379 4.72 -21.67 19.14
C GLY A 379 4.46 -20.18 18.95
N HIS A 380 3.47 -19.62 19.65
CA HIS A 380 3.06 -18.21 19.53
C HIS A 380 3.58 -17.34 20.68
N SER A 381 3.60 -16.01 20.46
CA SER A 381 4.07 -15.05 21.46
C SER A 381 3.11 -14.94 22.64
N LYS A 382 3.63 -14.60 23.82
CA LYS A 382 2.84 -14.45 25.04
C LYS A 382 1.70 -13.43 24.88
N GLY A 383 1.97 -12.27 24.27
CA GLY A 383 0.96 -11.24 24.08
C GLY A 383 -0.20 -11.68 23.17
N LEU A 384 0.09 -12.46 22.11
CA LEU A 384 -0.98 -13.00 21.26
C LEU A 384 -1.87 -13.98 22.04
N LEU A 385 -1.27 -14.82 22.89
CA LEU A 385 -2.02 -15.76 23.73
C LEU A 385 -2.85 -15.04 24.80
N GLU A 386 -2.33 -14.00 25.44
CA GLU A 386 -3.06 -13.21 26.45
C GLU A 386 -4.37 -12.63 25.89
N GLU A 387 -4.39 -12.19 24.63
CA GLU A 387 -5.61 -11.68 24.00
C GLU A 387 -6.61 -12.79 23.65
N HIS A 388 -6.13 -13.93 23.14
CA HIS A 388 -7.00 -15.08 22.91
C HIS A 388 -7.60 -15.60 24.24
N LEU A 389 -6.83 -15.58 25.33
CA LEU A 389 -7.31 -15.94 26.67
C LEU A 389 -8.40 -14.97 27.15
N ALA A 390 -8.24 -13.66 26.93
CA ALA A 390 -9.26 -12.68 27.26
C ALA A 390 -10.59 -12.92 26.50
N LEU A 391 -10.51 -13.36 25.24
CA LEU A 391 -11.70 -13.75 24.46
C LEU A 391 -12.36 -15.01 25.01
N VAL A 392 -11.56 -16.01 25.41
CA VAL A 392 -12.06 -17.22 26.05
C VAL A 392 -12.76 -16.88 27.36
N GLU A 393 -12.16 -16.07 28.22
CA GLU A 393 -12.75 -15.64 29.50
C GLU A 393 -14.06 -14.87 29.29
N LYS A 394 -14.12 -14.01 28.26
CA LYS A 394 -15.30 -13.21 27.93
C LYS A 394 -16.48 -14.05 27.46
N HIS A 395 -16.25 -15.03 26.59
CA HIS A 395 -17.33 -15.78 25.91
C HIS A 395 -17.59 -17.16 26.49
N PHE A 396 -16.61 -17.74 27.19
CA PHE A 396 -16.66 -19.09 27.75
C PHE A 396 -16.25 -19.09 29.23
N PRO A 397 -17.08 -18.56 30.13
CA PRO A 397 -16.73 -18.43 31.54
C PRO A 397 -16.63 -19.77 32.28
N ASN A 398 -17.30 -20.80 31.77
CA ASN A 398 -17.44 -22.10 32.43
C ASN A 398 -17.02 -23.25 31.51
N GLN A 399 -16.53 -24.35 32.09
CA GLN A 399 -16.09 -25.54 31.34
C GLN A 399 -17.20 -26.11 30.44
N GLU A 400 -18.46 -26.12 30.89
CA GLU A 400 -19.62 -26.56 30.09
C GLU A 400 -19.80 -25.75 28.80
N SER A 401 -19.57 -24.43 28.85
CA SER A 401 -19.69 -23.56 27.67
C SER A 401 -18.59 -23.85 26.65
N MET A 402 -17.39 -24.19 27.12
CA MET A 402 -16.28 -24.63 26.28
C MET A 402 -16.60 -25.98 25.63
N GLU A 403 -17.14 -26.93 26.40
CA GLU A 403 -17.54 -28.26 25.91
C GLU A 403 -18.61 -28.16 24.83
N ALA A 404 -19.65 -27.35 25.04
CA ALA A 404 -20.72 -27.17 24.07
C ALA A 404 -20.20 -26.62 22.73
N TYR A 405 -19.32 -25.61 22.77
CA TYR A 405 -18.76 -25.02 21.56
C TYR A 405 -17.80 -25.98 20.83
N LEU A 406 -16.89 -26.63 21.56
CA LEU A 406 -15.95 -27.59 20.98
C LEU A 406 -16.68 -28.83 20.43
N GLY A 407 -17.72 -29.29 21.13
CA GLY A 407 -18.59 -30.38 20.70
C GLY A 407 -19.36 -30.07 19.41
N ASN A 408 -19.92 -28.86 19.30
CA ASN A 408 -20.58 -28.40 18.06
C ASN A 408 -19.62 -28.33 16.85
N ARG A 409 -18.31 -28.20 17.09
CA ARG A 409 -17.26 -28.28 16.05
C ARG A 409 -16.71 -29.69 15.81
N GLY A 410 -17.31 -30.71 16.42
CA GLY A 410 -16.94 -32.11 16.21
C GLY A 410 -15.67 -32.54 16.95
N VAL A 411 -15.20 -31.76 17.93
CA VAL A 411 -14.07 -32.15 18.78
C VAL A 411 -14.58 -33.15 19.82
N LYS A 412 -14.05 -34.37 19.79
CA LYS A 412 -14.29 -35.36 20.85
C LYS A 412 -13.43 -35.00 22.06
N LEU A 413 -14.06 -34.54 23.13
CA LEU A 413 -13.40 -34.26 24.40
C LEU A 413 -13.47 -35.51 25.28
N GLU A 414 -12.33 -35.97 25.76
CA GLU A 414 -12.30 -36.96 26.85
C GLU A 414 -12.43 -36.17 28.16
N GLN A 415 -13.47 -36.45 28.95
CA GLN A 415 -13.62 -35.84 30.26
C GLN A 415 -12.38 -36.18 31.09
N SER A 416 -11.65 -35.16 31.52
CA SER A 416 -10.60 -35.34 32.53
C SER A 416 -11.29 -35.79 33.81
N SER A 417 -11.06 -37.06 34.15
CA SER A 417 -11.58 -37.73 35.35
C SER A 417 -10.96 -37.19 36.64
#